data_AF-A0A2A4NLR0-F1
#
_entry.id   AF-A0A2A4NLR0-F1
#
_cell.length_a   1.000
_cell.length_b   1.000
_cell.length_c   1.000
_cell.angle_alpha   90.00
_cell.angle_beta   90.00
_cell.angle_gamma   90.00
#
_symmetry.space_group_name_H-M   'P 1'
#
loop_
_entity.id
_entity.type
_entity.pdbx_description
1 polymer ?
#
loop_
_entity_poly.entity_id
_entity_poly.type
_entity_poly.pdbx_seq_one_letter_code
_entity_poly.pdbx_strand_id
1 'polypeptide(L)' 'MWGVFFHSLVPEEKSQRVASYISNFRSEVDVITHSCGVLEPRQLQRMDVRIRQANGRSLPQKGMLDETQQGENVQDNT' A
#
# COMPACT_ATOMS: atom_id res chain seq x y z
N MET A 1 -35.41 -20.37 -21.13
CA MET A 1 -35.35 -18.90 -21.00
C MET A 1 -34.12 -18.55 -20.17
N TRP A 2 -32.95 -18.53 -20.82
CA TRP A 2 -31.66 -18.15 -20.22
C TRP A 2 -31.42 -16.68 -20.59
N GLY A 3 -31.33 -15.76 -19.64
CA GLY A 3 -31.22 -14.34 -20.00
C GLY A 3 -30.99 -13.33 -18.88
N VAL A 4 -30.16 -13.62 -17.87
CA VAL A 4 -29.86 -12.66 -16.79
C VAL A 4 -28.42 -12.78 -16.25
N PHE A 5 -27.39 -12.43 -17.02
CA PHE A 5 -26.00 -12.49 -16.50
C PHE A 5 -25.08 -11.28 -16.72
N PHE A 6 -25.49 -10.20 -17.41
CA PHE A 6 -24.55 -9.10 -17.72
C PHE A 6 -25.11 -7.68 -17.52
N HIS A 7 -25.74 -7.41 -16.38
CA HIS A 7 -26.13 -6.04 -15.99
C HIS A 7 -25.04 -5.29 -15.19
N SER A 8 -23.85 -5.87 -15.01
CA SER A 8 -22.90 -5.40 -13.97
C SER A 8 -21.71 -4.55 -14.45
N LEU A 9 -21.75 -3.96 -15.64
CA LEU A 9 -20.69 -3.06 -16.15
C LEU A 9 -21.32 -2.00 -17.04
N VAL A 10 -22.14 -1.11 -16.48
CA VAL A 10 -22.53 0.11 -17.19
C VAL A 10 -21.30 1.03 -17.21
N PRO A 11 -20.59 1.18 -18.34
CA PRO A 11 -19.28 1.85 -18.35
C PRO A 11 -19.42 3.34 -18.02
N GLU A 12 -20.54 3.94 -18.40
CA GLU A 12 -20.85 5.35 -18.16
C GLU A 12 -20.96 5.67 -16.66
N GLU A 13 -21.78 4.92 -15.92
CA GLU A 13 -21.95 5.11 -14.46
C GLU A 13 -20.65 4.77 -13.70
N LYS A 14 -20.00 3.67 -14.06
CA LYS A 14 -18.75 3.24 -13.41
C LYS A 14 -17.60 4.21 -13.66
N SER A 15 -17.54 4.84 -14.84
CA SER A 15 -16.49 5.82 -15.16
C SER A 15 -16.53 7.03 -14.24
N GLN A 16 -17.73 7.54 -13.93
CA GLN A 16 -17.92 8.66 -13.02
C GLN A 16 -17.47 8.29 -11.61
N ARG A 17 -17.88 7.12 -11.11
CA ARG A 17 -17.46 6.63 -9.80
C ARG A 17 -15.95 6.43 -9.68
N VAL A 18 -15.32 5.87 -10.71
CA VAL A 18 -13.86 5.70 -10.76
C VAL A 18 -13.17 7.06 -10.81
N ALA A 19 -13.69 8.05 -11.55
CA ALA A 19 -13.14 9.40 -11.60
C ALA A 19 -13.21 10.09 -10.23
N SER A 20 -14.37 10.02 -9.56
CA SER A 20 -14.54 10.56 -8.20
C SER A 20 -13.62 9.86 -7.19
N TYR A 21 -13.47 8.53 -7.30
CA TYR A 21 -12.55 7.78 -6.45
C TYR A 21 -11.10 8.24 -6.63
N ILE A 22 -10.64 8.38 -7.87
CA ILE A 22 -9.28 8.85 -8.16
C ILE A 22 -9.09 10.29 -7.66
N SER A 23 -10.10 11.16 -7.80
CA SER A 23 -10.03 12.53 -7.30
C SER A 23 -9.82 12.58 -5.80
N ASN A 24 -10.61 11.82 -5.03
CA ASN A 24 -10.49 11.77 -3.58
C ASN A 24 -9.17 11.13 -3.14
N PHE A 25 -8.79 10.03 -3.79
CA PHE A 25 -7.55 9.33 -3.50
C PHE A 25 -6.33 10.23 -3.68
N ARG A 26 -6.31 11.09 -4.71
CA ARG A 26 -5.24 12.08 -4.90
C ARG A 26 -5.12 13.03 -3.71
N SER A 27 -6.23 13.61 -3.27
CA SER A 27 -6.24 14.52 -2.12
C SER A 27 -5.75 13.85 -0.84
N GLU A 28 -6.15 12.60 -0.59
CA GLU A 28 -5.68 11.85 0.59
C GLU A 28 -4.17 11.56 0.54
N VAL A 29 -3.66 11.13 -0.62
CA VAL A 29 -2.22 10.87 -0.79
C VAL A 29 -1.40 12.16 -0.71
N ASP A 30 -1.92 13.28 -1.19
CA ASP A 30 -1.26 14.59 -1.06
C ASP A 30 -1.10 15.00 0.41
N VAL A 31 -2.12 14.75 1.25
CA VAL A 31 -2.03 14.99 2.69
C VAL A 31 -0.95 14.14 3.36
N ILE A 32 -0.86 12.85 3.01
CA ILE A 32 0.19 11.96 3.52
C ILE A 32 1.57 12.46 3.09
N THR A 33 1.69 12.86 1.83
CA THR A 33 2.96 13.31 1.23
C THR A 33 3.47 14.58 1.91
N HIS A 34 2.59 15.56 2.14
CA HIS A 34 2.93 16.78 2.87
C HIS A 34 3.36 16.48 4.31
N SER A 35 2.72 15.50 4.96
CA SER A 35 3.09 15.06 6.30
C SER A 35 4.50 14.45 6.34
N CYS A 36 4.94 13.82 5.25
CA CYS A 36 6.30 13.30 5.08
C CYS A 36 7.32 14.37 4.64
N GLY A 37 6.92 15.64 4.46
CA GLY A 37 7.80 16.73 4.02
C GLY A 37 8.12 16.71 2.52
N VAL A 38 7.32 16.00 1.73
CA VAL A 38 7.51 15.83 0.28
C VAL A 38 6.46 16.67 -0.46
N LEU A 39 6.81 17.20 -1.65
CA LEU A 39 5.92 18.07 -2.43
C LEU A 39 4.96 17.26 -3.32
N GLU A 40 5.42 16.14 -3.88
CA GLU A 40 4.60 15.29 -4.74
C GLU A 40 4.66 13.81 -4.34
N PRO A 41 3.55 13.04 -4.43
CA PRO A 41 3.53 11.63 -4.04
C PRO A 41 4.55 10.75 -4.77
N ARG A 42 4.89 11.10 -6.01
CA ARG A 42 5.87 10.37 -6.84
C ARG A 42 7.31 10.44 -6.31
N GLN A 43 7.59 11.40 -5.43
CA GLN A 43 8.91 11.55 -4.84
C GLN A 43 9.12 10.60 -3.66
N LEU A 44 8.06 9.99 -3.10
CA LEU A 44 8.19 8.96 -2.05
C LEU A 44 8.96 7.75 -2.58
N GLN A 45 10.06 7.43 -1.91
CA GLN A 45 10.94 6.32 -2.26
C GLN A 45 10.77 5.16 -1.27
N ARG A 46 11.14 3.94 -1.68
CA ARG A 46 11.12 2.75 -0.78
C ARG A 46 12.02 2.89 0.45
N MET A 47 12.96 3.85 0.46
CA MET A 47 13.80 4.16 1.61
C MET A 47 13.07 4.97 2.69
N ASP A 48 11.99 5.67 2.32
CA ASP A 48 11.18 6.48 3.25
C ASP A 48 10.18 5.61 4.02
N VAL A 49 9.98 4.35 3.59
CA VAL A 49 9.00 3.43 4.17
C VAL A 49 9.67 2.41 5.08
N ARG A 50 9.15 2.30 6.31
CA ARG A 50 9.49 1.25 7.27
C ARG A 50 8.26 0.38 7.50
N ILE A 51 8.44 -0.93 7.43
CA ILE A 51 7.37 -1.89 7.63
C ILE A 51 7.54 -2.49 9.04
N ARG A 52 6.45 -2.45 9.80
CA ARG A 52 6.39 -2.97 11.16
C ARG A 52 6.17 -4.48 11.10
N GLN A 53 7.13 -5.23 11.61
CA GLN A 53 7.05 -6.68 11.72
C GLN A 53 6.27 -7.09 12.98
N ALA A 54 5.77 -8.33 12.99
CA ALA A 54 5.06 -8.92 14.13
C ALA A 54 5.92 -9.00 15.41
N ASN A 55 7.25 -9.09 15.25
CA ASN A 55 8.23 -9.11 16.33
C ASN A 55 8.51 -7.71 16.95
N GLY A 56 7.76 -6.67 16.54
CA GLY A 56 7.91 -5.30 17.03
C GLY A 56 9.07 -4.52 16.41
N ARG A 57 9.91 -5.15 15.57
CA ARG A 57 10.96 -4.46 14.82
C ARG A 57 10.36 -3.75 13.62
N SER A 58 10.96 -2.63 13.24
CA SER A 58 10.59 -1.89 12.03
C SER A 58 11.75 -1.98 11.06
N LEU A 59 11.56 -2.64 9.93
CA LEU A 59 12.60 -2.80 8.92
C LEU A 59 12.33 -1.90 7.72
N PRO A 60 13.37 -1.31 7.11
CA PRO A 60 13.20 -0.55 5.88
C PRO A 60 12.69 -1.49 4.78
N GLN A 61 11.71 -1.04 3.99
CA GLN A 61 11.11 -1.86 2.94
C GLN A 61 12.14 -2.40 1.93
N LYS A 62 13.22 -1.65 1.67
CA LYS A 62 14.34 -2.08 0.81
C LYS A 62 15.01 -3.38 1.28
N GLY A 63 15.03 -3.66 2.58
CA GLY A 63 15.68 -4.83 3.17
C GLY A 63 14.80 -6.09 3.24
N MET A 64 13.51 -6.01 2.89
CA MET A 64 12.57 -7.12 3.15
C MET A 64 12.77 -8.35 2.27
N LEU A 65 13.45 -8.22 1.12
CA LEU A 65 13.78 -9.36 0.26
C LEU A 65 14.90 -10.26 0.84
N ASP A 66 15.40 -9.95 2.05
CA ASP A 66 16.49 -10.65 2.74
C ASP A 66 16.04 -11.36 4.05
N GLU A 67 14.74 -11.34 4.38
CA GLU A 67 14.26 -11.87 5.68
C GLU A 67 14.23 -13.40 5.80
N THR A 68 14.76 -14.14 4.82
CA THR A 68 14.91 -15.61 4.91
C THR A 68 15.94 -16.08 5.94
N GLN A 69 16.57 -15.21 6.75
CA GLN A 69 17.69 -15.55 7.65
C GLN A 69 17.66 -14.86 9.03
N GLN A 70 16.50 -14.57 9.63
CA GLN A 70 16.47 -14.11 11.05
C GLN A 70 15.37 -14.80 11.85
N GLY A 71 15.43 -16.13 11.87
CA GLY A 71 14.57 -16.99 12.66
C GLY A 71 15.28 -18.23 13.19
N GLU A 72 16.58 -18.14 13.51
CA GLU A 72 17.28 -19.24 14.20
C GLU A 72 18.51 -18.74 14.97
N ASN A 73 18.30 -17.97 16.04
CA ASN A 73 19.24 -17.94 17.17
C ASN A 73 18.56 -17.32 18.40
N VAL A 74 17.59 -18.04 18.95
CA VAL A 74 17.39 -17.99 20.40
C VAL A 74 18.11 -19.23 20.91
N GLN A 75 19.36 -19.04 21.31
CA GLN A 75 20.08 -20.01 22.11
C GLN A 75 19.35 -20.09 23.44
N ASP A 76 18.58 -21.16 23.63
CA ASP A 76 18.17 -21.61 24.96
C ASP A 76 19.42 -22.12 25.68
N ASN A 77 20.15 -21.16 26.24
CA ASN A 77 21.20 -21.34 27.22
C ASN A 77 20.62 -20.80 28.53
N THR A 78 19.85 -21.65 29.21
CA THR A 78 19.82 -21.90 30.66
C THR A 78 18.71 -22.92 30.92
#